data_AF-K2GXC7-F1
#
_entry.id   AF-K2GXC7-F1
#
_cell.length_a   1.000
_cell.length_b   1.000
_cell.length_c   1.000
_cell.angle_alpha   90.00
_cell.angle_beta   90.00
_cell.angle_gamma   90.00
#
_symmetry.space_group_name_H-M   'P 1'
#
loop_
_entity.id
_entity.type
_entity.pdbx_description
1 polymer ?
#
loop_
_entity_poly.entity_id
_entity_poly.type
_entity_poly.pdbx_seq_one_letter_code
_entity_poly.pdbx_strand_id
1 'polypeptide(L)'
;MKDKNLDDIIWLLGKDFATLAGELWHSPDGAREVVDKVINSSGIKALGILDIKNQTEPETPIIIGNPKLKTAIEALKAFPEGRTKAYGDLISNSWNIDSTDLENGGHTALMHASFFWFTEIVEALLNAWADPFLLDFRFENNSYDLADSRWYKETASFLKIFMLEHLPDNILKDSSEIRDLLEFKFDIKITDIYNFCNFPDWTLGWIVRIDNWLNLPFAWDKLIREIELRKITDTKDIYVSKSWVLCGKIQLSNGGWFNFEWNIITNAVSNPNNKWVTRITY
;
A
#
# COMPACT_ATOMS: atom_id res chain seq x y z
N MET A 1 -19.97 13.57 31.57
CA MET A 1 -19.17 12.54 30.88
C MET A 1 -18.16 13.29 30.03
N LYS A 2 -16.88 13.14 30.37
CA LYS A 2 -15.78 14.06 30.06
C LYS A 2 -15.26 13.90 28.63
N ASP A 3 -15.17 15.03 27.91
CA ASP A 3 -14.20 15.56 26.92
C ASP A 3 -13.09 14.71 26.27
N LYS A 4 -13.01 13.39 26.51
CA LYS A 4 -11.94 12.53 25.97
C LYS A 4 -11.98 12.36 24.45
N ASN A 5 -13.06 12.71 23.77
CA ASN A 5 -13.23 12.37 22.36
C ASN A 5 -12.59 13.38 21.40
N LEU A 6 -12.42 14.65 21.81
CA LEU A 6 -11.89 15.68 20.92
C LEU A 6 -10.35 15.71 20.94
N ASP A 7 -9.74 15.55 22.11
CA ASP A 7 -8.28 15.48 22.24
C ASP A 7 -7.70 14.27 21.51
N ASP A 8 -8.39 13.12 21.55
CA ASP A 8 -8.00 11.91 20.81
C ASP A 8 -8.10 12.13 19.28
N ILE A 9 -9.12 12.85 18.81
CA ILE A 9 -9.27 13.22 17.39
C ILE A 9 -8.21 14.25 16.95
N ILE A 10 -7.94 15.27 17.76
CA ILE A 10 -6.89 16.27 17.48
C ILE A 10 -5.51 15.60 17.48
N TRP A 11 -5.30 14.63 18.37
CA TRP A 11 -4.08 13.83 18.41
C TRP A 11 -3.92 12.92 17.18
N LEU A 12 -5.00 12.28 16.71
CA LEU A 12 -5.02 11.51 15.46
C LEU A 12 -4.73 12.39 14.24
N LEU A 13 -5.29 13.60 14.18
CA LEU A 13 -5.11 14.53 13.05
C LEU A 13 -3.72 15.19 13.01
N GLY A 14 -2.98 15.17 14.12
CA GLY A 14 -1.64 15.76 14.24
C GLY A 14 -0.49 14.85 13.83
N LYS A 15 -0.75 13.58 13.52
CA LYS A 15 0.26 12.57 13.17
C LYS A 15 0.22 12.23 11.69
N ASP A 16 1.36 11.88 11.13
CA ASP A 16 1.39 11.25 9.80
C ASP A 16 0.87 9.81 9.89
N PHE A 17 0.31 9.32 8.79
CA PHE A 17 -0.32 8.01 8.74
C PHE A 17 0.66 6.84 8.92
N ALA A 18 1.95 7.01 8.65
CA ALA A 18 2.94 5.97 8.91
C ALA A 18 3.21 5.81 10.41
N THR A 19 3.26 6.92 11.15
CA THR A 19 3.31 6.90 12.62
C THR A 19 2.04 6.30 13.22
N LEU A 20 0.87 6.64 12.70
CA LEU A 20 -0.42 6.08 13.14
C LEU A 20 -0.55 4.59 12.84
N ALA A 21 -0.13 4.16 11.65
CA ALA A 21 -0.07 2.77 11.24
C ALA A 21 0.74 1.91 12.23
N GLY A 22 1.92 2.39 12.60
CA GLY A 22 2.79 1.73 13.58
C GLY A 22 2.17 1.63 14.99
N GLU A 23 1.40 2.63 15.42
CA GLU A 23 0.78 2.65 16.76
C GLU A 23 -0.55 1.89 16.83
N LEU A 24 -1.32 1.91 15.74
CA LEU A 24 -2.62 1.23 15.62
C LEU A 24 -2.50 -0.20 15.10
N TRP A 25 -1.28 -0.65 14.76
CA TRP A 25 -1.00 -1.96 14.18
C TRP A 25 -1.80 -2.22 12.89
N HIS A 26 -1.96 -1.15 12.10
CA HIS A 26 -2.64 -1.17 10.80
C HIS A 26 -1.67 -0.72 9.71
N SER A 27 -1.97 -1.03 8.44
CA SER A 27 -1.32 -0.35 7.31
C SER A 27 -1.68 1.15 7.32
N PRO A 28 -0.91 2.04 6.67
CA PRO A 28 -1.26 3.45 6.54
C PRO A 28 -2.69 3.68 6.00
N ASP A 29 -3.14 2.84 5.07
CA ASP A 29 -4.50 2.90 4.53
C ASP A 29 -5.54 2.29 5.47
N GLY A 30 -5.21 1.24 6.23
CA GLY A 30 -6.06 0.75 7.31
C GLY A 30 -6.23 1.78 8.43
N ALA A 31 -5.17 2.52 8.77
CA ALA A 31 -5.23 3.64 9.69
C ALA A 31 -6.09 4.79 9.14
N ARG A 32 -6.00 5.08 7.83
CA ARG A 32 -6.86 6.04 7.14
C ARG A 32 -8.33 5.62 7.18
N GLU A 33 -8.67 4.37 6.91
CA GLU A 33 -10.06 3.89 6.97
C GLU A 33 -10.65 4.00 8.38
N VAL A 34 -9.84 3.73 9.42
CA VAL A 34 -10.24 3.91 10.81
C VAL A 34 -10.49 5.39 11.12
N VAL A 35 -9.60 6.28 10.67
CA VAL A 35 -9.75 7.73 10.84
C VAL A 35 -10.99 8.23 10.09
N ASP A 36 -11.23 7.79 8.86
CA ASP A 36 -12.40 8.16 8.06
C ASP A 36 -13.71 7.68 8.69
N LYS A 37 -13.74 6.47 9.24
CA LYS A 37 -14.90 5.96 10.01
C LYS A 37 -15.15 6.79 11.27
N VAL A 38 -14.10 7.18 11.98
CA VAL A 38 -14.20 8.03 13.18
C VAL A 38 -14.67 9.44 12.82
N ILE A 39 -14.14 10.03 11.75
CA ILE A 39 -14.56 11.35 11.23
C ILE A 39 -16.02 11.31 10.78
N ASN A 40 -16.44 10.29 10.03
CA ASN A 40 -17.83 10.17 9.58
C ASN A 40 -18.79 9.90 10.74
N SER A 41 -18.41 9.05 11.71
CA SER A 41 -19.21 8.81 12.92
C SER A 41 -19.32 10.05 13.82
N SER A 42 -18.26 10.85 13.90
CA SER A 42 -18.20 12.07 14.70
C SER A 42 -18.84 13.26 13.97
N GLY A 43 -18.74 13.32 12.64
CA GLY A 43 -19.39 14.29 11.78
C GLY A 43 -20.91 14.20 11.83
N ILE A 44 -21.47 12.99 11.89
CA ILE A 44 -22.91 12.78 12.13
C ILE A 44 -23.32 13.30 13.51
N LYS A 45 -22.47 13.15 14.54
CA LYS A 45 -22.74 13.70 15.88
C LYS A 45 -22.58 15.22 15.93
N ALA A 46 -21.64 15.80 15.19
CA ALA A 46 -21.42 17.24 15.11
C ALA A 46 -22.52 17.96 14.31
N LEU A 47 -22.96 17.39 13.18
CA LEU A 47 -24.10 17.89 12.40
C LEU A 47 -25.40 17.89 13.22
N GLY A 48 -25.64 16.86 14.04
CA GLY A 48 -26.77 16.82 14.96
C GLY A 48 -26.74 17.87 16.08
N ILE A 49 -25.57 18.49 16.33
CA ILE A 49 -25.41 19.58 17.32
C ILE A 49 -25.49 20.97 16.63
N LEU A 50 -25.01 21.07 15.39
CA LEU A 50 -24.99 22.33 14.62
C LEU A 50 -26.38 22.72 14.07
N ASP A 51 -27.29 21.77 13.88
CA ASP A 51 -28.65 22.03 13.39
C ASP A 51 -29.55 22.81 14.40
N ILE A 52 -29.04 23.09 15.60
CA ILE A 52 -29.78 23.80 16.66
C ILE A 52 -29.36 25.27 16.79
N LYS A 53 -28.23 25.70 16.21
CA LYS A 53 -27.74 27.08 16.42
C LYS A 53 -27.16 27.71 15.16
N ASN A 54 -28.00 28.57 14.58
CA ASN A 54 -27.67 29.83 13.91
C ASN A 54 -27.59 29.83 12.38
N GLN A 55 -28.67 30.37 11.82
CA GLN A 55 -28.61 31.39 10.77
C GLN A 55 -27.67 32.52 11.20
N THR A 56 -26.55 32.71 10.51
CA THR A 56 -25.86 33.99 10.26
C THR A 56 -24.77 33.76 9.20
N GLU A 57 -24.46 34.81 8.43
CA GLU A 57 -23.73 34.86 7.14
C GLU A 57 -22.43 34.03 7.03
N PRO A 58 -22.00 33.64 5.79
CA PRO A 58 -20.95 32.67 5.60
C PRO A 58 -19.57 33.30 5.84
N GLU A 59 -19.02 33.07 7.03
CA GLU A 59 -17.59 33.21 7.24
C GLU A 59 -16.88 32.17 6.36
N THR A 60 -16.01 32.65 5.48
CA THR A 60 -15.16 31.80 4.62
C THR A 60 -14.47 30.74 5.48
N PRO A 61 -14.64 29.44 5.19
CA PRO A 61 -14.02 28.39 5.97
C PRO A 61 -12.51 28.59 6.02
N ILE A 62 -11.92 28.56 7.20
CA ILE A 62 -10.47 28.53 7.39
C ILE A 62 -10.01 27.15 6.91
N ILE A 63 -9.67 27.06 5.63
CA ILE A 63 -9.15 25.84 5.02
C ILE A 63 -7.69 25.68 5.46
N ILE A 64 -7.44 24.77 6.41
CA ILE A 64 -6.10 24.22 6.63
C ILE A 64 -5.80 23.34 5.41
N GLY A 65 -5.45 23.97 4.29
CA GLY A 65 -5.33 23.31 3.01
C GLY A 65 -4.16 22.33 3.02
N ASN A 66 -4.42 21.08 2.66
CA ASN A 66 -3.39 20.08 2.40
C ASN A 66 -2.38 20.67 1.38
N PRO A 67 -1.13 20.96 1.77
CA PRO A 67 -0.19 21.66 0.90
C PRO A 67 0.14 20.84 -0.35
N LYS A 68 0.14 19.50 -0.25
CA LYS A 68 0.38 18.61 -1.39
C LYS A 68 -0.75 18.67 -2.41
N LEU A 69 -2.01 18.69 -1.93
CA LEU A 69 -3.19 18.87 -2.78
C LEU A 69 -3.16 20.23 -3.49
N LYS A 70 -2.77 21.29 -2.78
CA LYS A 70 -2.62 22.63 -3.37
C LYS A 70 -1.57 22.63 -4.49
N THR A 71 -0.41 22.03 -4.25
CA THR A 71 0.65 21.89 -5.29
C THR A 71 0.15 21.12 -6.51
N ALA A 72 -0.60 20.03 -6.33
CA ALA A 72 -1.16 19.29 -7.45
C ALA A 72 -2.19 20.10 -8.27
N ILE A 73 -3.07 20.85 -7.59
CA ILE A 73 -4.00 21.77 -8.24
C ILE A 73 -3.26 22.83 -9.05
N GLU A 74 -2.21 23.43 -8.48
CA GLU A 74 -1.39 24.45 -9.16
C GLU A 74 -0.70 23.87 -10.40
N ALA A 75 -0.13 22.66 -10.31
CA ALA A 75 0.47 21.97 -11.44
C ALA A 75 -0.53 21.72 -12.58
N LEU A 76 -1.77 21.30 -12.25
CA LEU A 76 -2.84 21.11 -13.23
C LEU A 76 -3.26 22.43 -13.90
N LYS A 77 -3.34 23.51 -13.12
CA LYS A 77 -3.76 24.85 -13.62
C LYS A 77 -2.65 25.63 -14.32
N ALA A 78 -1.40 25.18 -14.25
CA ALA A 78 -0.29 25.80 -14.99
C ALA A 78 -0.51 25.74 -16.52
N PHE A 79 -1.35 24.80 -16.98
CA PHE A 79 -1.80 24.75 -18.38
C PHE A 79 -2.92 25.78 -18.60
N PRO A 80 -2.74 26.75 -19.51
CA PRO A 80 -3.65 27.89 -19.63
C PRO A 80 -5.07 27.51 -20.09
N GLU A 81 -5.18 26.44 -20.88
CA GLU A 81 -6.43 25.94 -21.48
C GLU A 81 -6.40 24.41 -21.63
N GLY A 82 -7.57 23.78 -21.72
CA GLY A 82 -7.73 22.35 -21.98
C GLY A 82 -8.11 21.51 -20.76
N ARG A 83 -8.07 20.19 -20.95
CA ARG A 83 -8.57 19.20 -19.97
C ARG A 83 -7.79 19.19 -18.66
N THR A 84 -6.46 19.35 -18.71
CA THR A 84 -5.61 19.43 -17.51
C THR A 84 -6.06 20.55 -16.56
N LYS A 85 -6.33 21.75 -17.09
CA LYS A 85 -6.87 22.86 -16.30
C LYS A 85 -8.25 22.57 -15.74
N ALA A 86 -9.13 21.96 -16.56
CA ALA A 86 -10.46 21.58 -16.12
C ALA A 86 -10.43 20.63 -14.92
N TYR A 87 -9.47 19.70 -14.86
CA TYR A 87 -9.23 18.88 -13.66
C TYR A 87 -8.77 19.70 -12.46
N GLY A 88 -7.86 20.66 -12.67
CA GLY A 88 -7.44 21.58 -11.62
C GLY A 88 -8.62 22.36 -11.03
N ASP A 89 -9.54 22.84 -11.86
CA ASP A 89 -10.76 23.53 -11.43
C ASP A 89 -11.75 22.58 -10.73
N LEU A 90 -11.95 21.38 -11.27
CA LEU A 90 -12.81 20.35 -10.68
C LEU A 90 -12.34 20.00 -9.27
N ILE A 91 -11.06 19.68 -9.09
CA ILE A 91 -10.47 19.33 -7.80
C ILE A 91 -10.48 20.53 -6.85
N SER A 92 -10.28 21.76 -7.34
CA SER A 92 -10.38 22.97 -6.51
C SER A 92 -11.78 23.15 -5.93
N ASN A 93 -12.81 22.80 -6.69
CA ASN A 93 -14.20 22.97 -6.28
C ASN A 93 -14.68 21.84 -5.37
N SER A 94 -14.26 20.61 -5.64
CA SER A 94 -14.70 19.43 -4.88
C SER A 94 -13.82 19.12 -3.67
N TRP A 95 -12.57 19.62 -3.66
CA TRP A 95 -11.52 19.20 -2.72
C TRP A 95 -11.25 17.69 -2.71
N ASN A 96 -11.64 16.99 -3.78
CA ASN A 96 -11.42 15.57 -3.97
C ASN A 96 -10.46 15.35 -5.14
N ILE A 97 -9.26 14.86 -4.85
CA ILE A 97 -8.19 14.59 -5.83
C ILE A 97 -8.61 13.56 -6.89
N ASP A 98 -9.52 12.65 -6.52
CA ASP A 98 -10.04 11.58 -7.39
C ASP A 98 -11.36 11.94 -8.07
N SER A 99 -11.66 13.24 -8.16
CA SER A 99 -12.84 13.69 -8.91
C SER A 99 -12.73 13.29 -10.38
N THR A 100 -13.78 12.66 -10.88
CA THR A 100 -13.84 12.14 -12.24
C THR A 100 -14.59 13.06 -13.19
N ASP A 101 -14.24 13.06 -14.47
CA ASP A 101 -15.03 13.69 -15.52
C ASP A 101 -16.19 12.76 -15.97
N LEU A 102 -17.27 12.73 -15.19
CA LEU A 102 -18.40 11.81 -15.41
C LEU A 102 -18.93 11.79 -16.85
N GLU A 103 -18.89 12.91 -17.57
CA GLU A 103 -19.37 13.04 -18.95
C GLU A 103 -18.45 12.39 -20.00
N ASN A 104 -17.20 12.06 -19.65
CA ASN A 104 -16.16 11.74 -20.62
C ASN A 104 -15.32 10.49 -20.28
N GLY A 105 -15.92 9.49 -19.65
CA GLY A 105 -15.25 8.23 -19.35
C GLY A 105 -14.88 8.06 -17.89
N GLY A 106 -15.14 9.09 -17.07
CA GLY A 106 -14.97 9.01 -15.63
C GLY A 106 -13.50 8.94 -15.28
N HIS A 107 -12.67 9.59 -16.08
CA HIS A 107 -11.25 9.66 -15.83
C HIS A 107 -11.00 10.60 -14.66
N THR A 108 -10.14 10.18 -13.74
CA THR A 108 -9.52 11.07 -12.75
C THR A 108 -8.45 11.94 -13.41
N ALA A 109 -7.98 12.96 -12.69
CA ALA A 109 -6.84 13.75 -13.15
C ALA A 109 -5.58 12.87 -13.36
N LEU A 110 -5.41 11.85 -12.52
CA LEU A 110 -4.28 10.91 -12.61
C LEU A 110 -4.36 10.06 -13.88
N MET A 111 -5.52 9.50 -14.21
CA MET A 111 -5.73 8.78 -15.47
C MET A 111 -5.42 9.65 -16.69
N HIS A 112 -5.87 10.91 -16.68
CA HIS A 112 -5.60 11.85 -17.76
C HIS A 112 -4.10 12.15 -17.90
N ALA A 113 -3.43 12.49 -16.80
CA ALA A 113 -1.99 12.76 -16.80
C ALA A 113 -1.18 11.54 -17.25
N SER A 114 -1.61 10.34 -16.86
CA SER A 114 -0.98 9.07 -17.23
C SER A 114 -1.11 8.78 -18.72
N PHE A 115 -2.29 9.00 -19.30
CA PHE A 115 -2.54 8.80 -20.73
C PHE A 115 -1.71 9.74 -21.63
N PHE A 116 -1.44 10.97 -21.16
CA PHE A 116 -0.64 11.97 -21.87
C PHE A 116 0.84 12.02 -21.42
N TRP A 117 1.24 11.14 -20.50
CA TRP A 117 2.62 10.99 -19.99
C TRP A 117 3.18 12.26 -19.34
N PHE A 118 2.35 12.98 -18.60
CA PHE A 118 2.78 14.12 -17.81
C PHE A 118 3.37 13.65 -16.48
N THR A 119 4.55 13.05 -16.52
CA THR A 119 5.20 12.39 -15.37
C THR A 119 5.26 13.30 -14.13
N GLU A 120 5.60 14.58 -14.28
CA GLU A 120 5.67 15.53 -13.17
C GLU A 120 4.27 15.79 -12.55
N ILE A 121 3.22 15.79 -13.37
CA ILE A 121 1.84 15.90 -12.88
C ILE A 121 1.40 14.60 -12.21
N VAL A 122 1.75 13.44 -12.78
CA VAL A 122 1.49 12.13 -12.17
C VAL A 122 2.12 12.07 -10.78
N GLU A 123 3.39 12.44 -10.64
CA GLU A 123 4.08 12.53 -9.35
C GLU A 123 3.38 13.51 -8.38
N ALA A 124 3.00 14.70 -8.85
CA ALA A 124 2.32 15.68 -8.01
C ALA A 124 0.96 15.15 -7.51
N LEU A 125 0.20 14.46 -8.36
CA LEU A 125 -1.09 13.86 -8.04
C LEU A 125 -0.93 12.71 -7.03
N LEU A 126 0.02 11.80 -7.24
CA LEU A 126 0.30 10.70 -6.31
C LEU A 126 0.79 11.23 -4.95
N ASN A 127 1.64 12.26 -4.95
CA ASN A 127 2.05 12.95 -3.73
C ASN A 127 0.85 13.60 -3.00
N ALA A 128 -0.16 14.02 -3.75
CA ALA A 128 -1.43 14.53 -3.23
C ALA A 128 -2.44 13.40 -2.88
N TRP A 129 -2.01 12.14 -2.90
CA TRP A 129 -2.81 10.95 -2.59
C TRP A 129 -3.92 10.63 -3.60
N ALA A 130 -3.71 10.95 -4.88
CA ALA A 130 -4.56 10.41 -5.94
C ALA A 130 -4.50 8.88 -5.96
N ASP A 131 -5.66 8.22 -6.07
CA ASP A 131 -5.76 6.76 -6.10
C ASP A 131 -5.44 6.23 -7.52
N PRO A 132 -4.31 5.51 -7.68
CA PRO A 132 -3.92 4.97 -8.98
C PRO A 132 -4.71 3.73 -9.40
N PHE A 133 -5.45 3.08 -8.50
CA PHE A 133 -6.19 1.84 -8.73
C PHE A 133 -7.63 2.05 -9.19
N LEU A 134 -8.13 3.29 -9.15
CA LEU A 134 -9.43 3.59 -9.71
C LEU A 134 -9.49 3.16 -11.18
N LEU A 135 -10.66 2.67 -11.59
CA LEU A 135 -10.91 2.21 -12.95
C LEU A 135 -11.81 3.21 -13.66
N ASP A 136 -11.49 3.50 -14.92
CA ASP A 136 -12.42 4.20 -15.79
C ASP A 136 -13.69 3.36 -16.03
N PHE A 137 -14.80 4.01 -16.39
CA PHE A 137 -16.05 3.26 -16.60
C PHE A 137 -16.21 2.69 -18.02
N ARG A 138 -15.33 3.04 -18.98
CA ARG A 138 -15.49 2.64 -20.39
C ARG A 138 -14.85 1.31 -20.70
N PHE A 139 -13.65 1.12 -20.18
CA PHE A 139 -12.74 0.03 -20.50
C PHE A 139 -12.15 -0.59 -19.25
N GLU A 140 -12.51 -0.10 -18.06
CA GLU A 140 -12.02 -0.61 -16.78
C GLU A 140 -10.49 -0.48 -16.67
N ASN A 141 -9.91 0.55 -17.28
CA ASN A 141 -8.47 0.82 -17.19
C ASN A 141 -8.18 1.69 -15.96
N ASN A 142 -7.10 1.36 -15.26
CA ASN A 142 -6.49 2.26 -14.27
C ASN A 142 -5.46 3.20 -14.91
N SER A 143 -4.81 4.01 -14.07
CA SER A 143 -3.76 4.94 -14.49
C SER A 143 -2.56 4.27 -15.15
N TYR A 144 -2.13 3.09 -14.65
CA TYR A 144 -1.06 2.29 -15.25
C TYR A 144 -1.45 1.72 -16.61
N ASP A 145 -2.64 1.13 -16.74
CA ASP A 145 -3.11 0.53 -18.01
C ASP A 145 -3.14 1.59 -19.13
N LEU A 146 -3.60 2.80 -18.81
CA LEU A 146 -3.62 3.93 -19.74
C LEU A 146 -2.21 4.38 -20.14
N ALA A 147 -1.24 4.36 -19.22
CA ALA A 147 0.15 4.68 -19.51
C ALA A 147 0.85 3.58 -20.34
N ASP A 148 0.63 2.31 -20.01
CA ASP A 148 1.28 1.13 -20.62
C ASP A 148 0.75 0.81 -22.02
N SER A 149 -0.51 1.13 -22.31
CA SER A 149 -1.13 0.98 -23.65
C SER A 149 -0.45 1.81 -24.75
N ARG A 150 0.55 2.62 -24.40
CA ARG A 150 1.24 3.58 -25.25
C ARG A 150 2.75 3.41 -25.10
N TRP A 151 3.51 3.76 -26.14
CA TRP A 151 4.94 3.44 -26.31
C TRP A 151 5.91 4.08 -25.29
N TYR A 152 5.42 4.68 -24.21
CA TYR A 152 6.18 5.46 -23.24
C TYR A 152 6.30 4.72 -21.90
N LYS A 153 7.43 4.02 -21.76
CA LYS A 153 7.67 3.08 -20.67
C LYS A 153 7.93 3.75 -19.31
N GLU A 154 8.31 5.02 -19.27
CA GLU A 154 8.76 5.67 -18.03
C GLU A 154 7.60 5.89 -17.03
N THR A 155 6.56 6.62 -17.43
CA THR A 155 5.37 6.86 -16.57
C THR A 155 4.68 5.55 -16.20
N ALA A 156 4.57 4.61 -17.14
CA ALA A 156 4.02 3.27 -16.87
C ALA A 156 4.87 2.50 -15.85
N SER A 157 6.20 2.49 -15.98
CA SER A 157 7.08 1.83 -15.00
C SER A 157 6.99 2.48 -13.64
N PHE A 158 6.93 3.80 -13.58
CA PHE A 158 6.77 4.55 -12.33
C PHE A 158 5.45 4.22 -11.64
N LEU A 159 4.32 4.30 -12.36
CA LEU A 159 3.00 3.94 -11.84
C LEU A 159 2.95 2.47 -11.41
N LYS A 160 3.53 1.57 -12.19
CA LYS A 160 3.64 0.15 -11.84
C LYS A 160 4.33 0.00 -10.50
N ILE A 161 5.51 0.58 -10.31
CA ILE A 161 6.24 0.55 -9.03
C ILE A 161 5.38 1.11 -7.90
N PHE A 162 4.82 2.31 -8.11
CA PHE A 162 4.06 3.00 -7.07
C PHE A 162 2.85 2.18 -6.62
N MET A 163 2.04 1.71 -7.57
CA MET A 163 0.87 0.86 -7.29
C MET A 163 1.30 -0.41 -6.58
N LEU A 164 2.36 -1.06 -7.05
CA LEU A 164 2.87 -2.26 -6.42
C LEU A 164 3.35 -2.06 -4.96
N GLU A 165 3.87 -0.89 -4.62
CA GLU A 165 4.25 -0.52 -3.25
C GLU A 165 3.04 -0.16 -2.36
N HIS A 166 1.90 0.19 -2.96
CA HIS A 166 0.69 0.65 -2.28
C HIS A 166 -0.53 -0.23 -2.58
N LEU A 167 -0.30 -1.50 -2.92
CA LEU A 167 -1.36 -2.47 -3.21
C LEU A 167 -2.31 -2.56 -2.00
N PRO A 168 -3.62 -2.33 -2.19
CA PRO A 168 -4.56 -2.51 -1.09
C PRO A 168 -4.63 -4.00 -0.69
N ASP A 169 -4.76 -4.23 0.62
CA ASP A 169 -4.71 -5.55 1.28
C ASP A 169 -5.68 -6.60 0.69
N ASN A 170 -6.64 -6.17 -0.14
CA ASN A 170 -7.69 -6.99 -0.73
C ASN A 170 -7.48 -7.38 -2.22
N ILE A 171 -6.43 -6.87 -2.89
CA ILE A 171 -6.19 -7.11 -4.34
C ILE A 171 -5.26 -8.29 -4.61
N LEU A 172 -4.48 -8.76 -3.63
CA LEU A 172 -3.53 -9.87 -3.78
C LEU A 172 -4.18 -11.26 -3.92
N LYS A 173 -5.19 -11.43 -4.78
CA LYS A 173 -5.97 -12.67 -4.89
C LYS A 173 -5.37 -13.68 -5.87
N ASP A 174 -4.51 -13.25 -6.80
CA ASP A 174 -3.87 -14.13 -7.77
C ASP A 174 -2.34 -14.17 -7.61
N SER A 175 -1.81 -15.40 -7.61
CA SER A 175 -0.40 -15.74 -7.71
C SER A 175 0.31 -15.11 -8.91
N SER A 176 -0.40 -14.81 -10.00
CA SER A 176 0.17 -14.22 -11.23
C SER A 176 0.60 -12.76 -11.03
N GLU A 177 -0.26 -11.93 -10.42
CA GLU A 177 0.01 -10.51 -10.18
C GLU A 177 1.15 -10.29 -9.19
N ILE A 178 1.19 -11.09 -8.12
CA ILE A 178 2.30 -11.02 -7.16
C ILE A 178 3.59 -11.55 -7.78
N ARG A 179 3.52 -12.53 -8.67
CA ARG A 179 4.72 -12.98 -9.38
C ARG A 179 5.34 -11.82 -10.15
N ASP A 180 4.56 -11.12 -10.97
CA ASP A 180 5.05 -10.00 -11.78
C ASP A 180 5.59 -8.86 -10.90
N LEU A 181 4.95 -8.59 -9.76
CA LEU A 181 5.43 -7.67 -8.74
C LEU A 181 6.84 -8.03 -8.26
N LEU A 182 7.01 -9.27 -7.83
CA LEU A 182 8.25 -9.70 -7.20
C LEU A 182 9.39 -9.84 -8.19
N GLU A 183 9.09 -10.32 -9.40
CA GLU A 183 10.05 -10.35 -10.50
C GLU A 183 10.56 -8.94 -10.80
N PHE A 184 9.66 -7.96 -10.86
CA PHE A 184 10.01 -6.56 -11.10
C PHE A 184 10.79 -5.93 -9.94
N LYS A 185 10.27 -6.01 -8.70
CA LYS A 185 10.83 -5.30 -7.53
C LYS A 185 12.20 -5.81 -7.11
N PHE A 186 12.40 -7.12 -7.20
CA PHE A 186 13.63 -7.75 -6.74
C PHE A 186 14.58 -8.13 -7.87
N ASP A 187 14.24 -7.78 -9.11
CA ASP A 187 14.98 -8.15 -10.33
C ASP A 187 15.32 -9.65 -10.33
N ILE A 188 14.29 -10.48 -10.18
CA ILE A 188 14.40 -11.94 -10.13
C ILE A 188 13.47 -12.59 -11.14
N LYS A 189 13.75 -13.84 -11.44
CA LYS A 189 12.81 -14.70 -12.14
C LYS A 189 12.17 -15.68 -11.16
N ILE A 190 10.86 -15.72 -11.13
CA ILE A 190 10.09 -16.65 -10.31
C ILE A 190 9.63 -17.79 -11.22
N THR A 191 9.99 -19.00 -10.81
CA THR A 191 9.64 -20.22 -11.56
C THR A 191 8.39 -20.89 -11.01
N ASP A 192 8.08 -20.70 -9.72
CA ASP A 192 6.97 -21.35 -9.05
C ASP A 192 6.60 -20.60 -7.74
N ILE A 193 5.35 -20.71 -7.32
CA ILE A 193 4.83 -20.15 -6.06
C ILE A 193 3.96 -21.22 -5.41
N TYR A 194 4.28 -21.62 -4.17
CA TYR A 194 3.55 -22.68 -3.48
C TYR A 194 3.65 -22.56 -1.94
N ASN A 195 2.96 -23.47 -1.23
CA ASN A 195 2.88 -23.52 0.24
C ASN A 195 2.32 -22.22 0.85
N PHE A 196 1.04 -22.00 0.61
CA PHE A 196 0.31 -20.78 0.94
C PHE A 196 -0.18 -20.75 2.40
N CYS A 197 -0.03 -19.61 3.07
CA CYS A 197 -0.69 -19.34 4.34
C CYS A 197 -1.27 -17.92 4.40
N ASN A 198 -2.45 -17.80 5.01
CA ASN A 198 -3.17 -16.55 5.22
C ASN A 198 -2.99 -16.05 6.64
N PHE A 199 -2.64 -14.78 6.77
CA PHE A 199 -2.79 -14.05 8.02
C PHE A 199 -4.24 -13.52 8.16
N PRO A 200 -4.73 -13.23 9.38
CA PRO A 200 -6.05 -12.66 9.59
C PRO A 200 -6.22 -11.24 9.06
N ASP A 201 -5.11 -10.51 8.94
CA ASP A 201 -5.03 -9.19 8.32
C ASP A 201 -4.92 -9.27 6.79
N TRP A 202 -5.14 -10.46 6.21
CA TRP A 202 -5.07 -10.74 4.77
C TRP A 202 -3.66 -10.66 4.18
N THR A 203 -2.62 -10.51 5.01
CA THR A 203 -1.23 -10.70 4.58
C THR A 203 -1.05 -12.13 4.05
N LEU A 204 -0.29 -12.24 2.97
CA LEU A 204 0.02 -13.53 2.34
C LEU A 204 1.44 -13.96 2.66
N GLY A 205 1.59 -15.21 3.12
CA GLY A 205 2.89 -15.86 3.32
C GLY A 205 3.08 -17.00 2.33
N TRP A 206 4.12 -16.91 1.49
CA TRP A 206 4.39 -17.86 0.40
C TRP A 206 5.81 -18.38 0.39
N ILE A 207 6.01 -19.51 -0.29
CA ILE A 207 7.32 -19.92 -0.76
C ILE A 207 7.41 -19.58 -2.24
N VAL A 208 8.40 -18.77 -2.58
CA VAL A 208 8.72 -18.39 -3.95
C VAL A 208 9.96 -19.17 -4.38
N ARG A 209 9.87 -19.88 -5.51
CA ARG A 209 11.02 -20.57 -6.12
C ARG A 209 11.65 -19.68 -7.17
N ILE A 210 12.90 -19.27 -6.90
CA ILE A 210 13.74 -18.51 -7.81
C ILE A 210 14.84 -19.41 -8.41
N ASP A 211 15.61 -18.86 -9.35
CA ASP A 211 16.67 -19.56 -10.09
C ASP A 211 17.49 -20.56 -9.23
N ASN A 212 17.87 -21.68 -9.85
CA ASN A 212 18.59 -22.81 -9.22
C ASN A 212 17.83 -23.50 -8.07
N TRP A 213 16.50 -23.62 -8.16
CA TRP A 213 15.67 -24.32 -7.17
C TRP A 213 15.72 -23.72 -5.76
N LEU A 214 16.13 -22.46 -5.64
CA LEU A 214 16.20 -21.76 -4.37
C LEU A 214 14.80 -21.33 -3.94
N ASN A 215 14.34 -21.87 -2.82
CA ASN A 215 13.06 -21.52 -2.24
C ASN A 215 13.25 -20.49 -1.14
N LEU A 216 12.54 -19.37 -1.22
CA LEU A 216 12.61 -18.28 -0.25
C LEU A 216 11.23 -18.02 0.37
N PRO A 217 11.18 -17.67 1.66
CA PRO A 217 9.95 -17.20 2.27
C PRO A 217 9.66 -15.79 1.77
N PHE A 218 8.39 -15.57 1.51
CA PHE A 218 7.85 -14.30 1.12
C PHE A 218 6.69 -13.95 2.05
N ALA A 219 6.65 -12.71 2.50
CA ALA A 219 5.48 -12.17 3.17
C ALA A 219 5.24 -10.74 2.71
N TRP A 220 4.00 -10.45 2.34
CA TRP A 220 3.55 -9.15 1.86
C TRP A 220 4.27 -8.66 0.60
N ASP A 221 5.30 -7.82 0.75
CA ASP A 221 6.12 -7.23 -0.31
C ASP A 221 7.61 -7.54 -0.08
N LYS A 222 7.90 -8.40 0.91
CA LYS A 222 9.23 -8.67 1.41
C LYS A 222 9.65 -10.10 1.10
N LEU A 223 10.61 -10.20 0.20
CA LEU A 223 11.34 -11.44 -0.05
C LEU A 223 12.44 -11.62 1.01
N ILE A 224 12.31 -12.65 1.84
CA ILE A 224 13.24 -12.89 2.94
C ILE A 224 14.43 -13.70 2.42
N ARG A 225 15.52 -13.01 2.08
CA ARG A 225 16.76 -13.66 1.60
C ARG A 225 17.72 -14.02 2.73
N GLU A 226 17.60 -13.32 3.84
CA GLU A 226 18.51 -13.41 4.98
C GLU A 226 17.73 -13.25 6.27
N ILE A 227 18.15 -14.01 7.29
CA ILE A 227 17.66 -13.91 8.65
C ILE A 227 18.88 -13.83 9.56
N GLU A 228 18.90 -12.86 10.49
CA GLU A 228 20.04 -12.62 11.38
C GLU A 228 21.39 -12.49 10.64
N LEU A 229 21.39 -11.80 9.49
CA LEU A 229 22.55 -11.62 8.60
C LEU A 229 23.11 -12.94 8.02
N ARG A 230 22.30 -14.01 8.02
CA ARG A 230 22.67 -15.30 7.45
C ARG A 230 21.82 -15.56 6.22
N LYS A 231 22.50 -15.85 5.11
CA LYS A 231 21.88 -16.16 3.83
C LYS A 231 21.08 -17.47 3.90
N ILE A 232 19.85 -17.41 3.40
CA ILE A 232 18.96 -18.55 3.23
C ILE A 232 19.32 -19.27 1.92
N THR A 233 19.45 -20.59 1.98
CA THR A 233 19.72 -21.46 0.83
C THR A 233 18.53 -22.34 0.45
N ASP A 234 17.53 -22.48 1.31
CA ASP A 234 16.27 -23.17 1.01
C ASP A 234 15.20 -22.83 2.08
N THR A 235 13.93 -23.01 1.76
CA THR A 235 12.79 -22.75 2.65
C THR A 235 11.69 -23.79 2.44
N LYS A 236 11.08 -24.26 3.53
CA LYS A 236 9.92 -25.16 3.49
C LYS A 236 9.05 -25.03 4.73
N ASP A 237 7.90 -25.71 4.68
CA ASP A 237 6.97 -25.86 5.79
C ASP A 237 6.57 -24.52 6.43
N ILE A 238 6.24 -23.51 5.62
CA ILE A 238 5.81 -22.21 6.16
C ILE A 238 4.36 -22.28 6.68
N TYR A 239 4.08 -21.53 7.74
CA TYR A 239 2.77 -21.42 8.36
C TYR A 239 2.68 -20.12 9.17
N VAL A 240 1.47 -19.75 9.58
CA VAL A 240 1.26 -18.63 10.50
C VAL A 240 1.02 -19.16 11.91
N SER A 241 1.76 -18.65 12.90
CA SER A 241 1.57 -19.04 14.29
C SER A 241 0.27 -18.50 14.88
N LYS A 242 -0.10 -18.96 16.09
CA LYS A 242 -1.25 -18.42 16.84
C LYS A 242 -1.10 -16.94 17.19
N SER A 243 0.13 -16.44 17.20
CA SER A 243 0.44 -15.02 17.43
C SER A 243 0.55 -14.23 16.12
N TRP A 244 0.11 -14.82 15.00
CA TRP A 244 0.10 -14.18 13.68
C TRP A 244 1.49 -13.78 13.17
N VAL A 245 2.47 -14.66 13.41
CA VAL A 245 3.85 -14.48 12.93
C VAL A 245 4.13 -15.51 11.83
N LEU A 246 4.81 -15.10 10.75
CA LEU A 246 5.30 -16.05 9.74
C LEU A 246 6.31 -16.99 10.39
N CYS A 247 6.04 -18.28 10.29
CA CYS A 247 6.94 -19.32 10.76
C CYS A 247 7.28 -20.26 9.61
N GLY A 248 8.35 -21.02 9.79
CA GLY A 248 8.67 -22.13 8.91
C GLY A 248 10.06 -22.66 9.16
N LYS A 249 10.60 -23.35 8.15
CA LYS A 249 11.96 -23.86 8.18
C LYS A 249 12.79 -23.24 7.08
N ILE A 250 13.96 -22.76 7.44
CA ILE A 250 14.98 -22.26 6.51
C ILE A 250 16.23 -23.13 6.60
N GLN A 251 16.90 -23.30 5.48
CA GLN A 251 18.25 -23.80 5.43
C GLN A 251 19.21 -22.63 5.29
N LEU A 252 20.30 -22.63 6.06
CA LEU A 252 21.35 -21.61 5.97
C LEU A 252 22.56 -22.15 5.20
N SER A 253 23.50 -21.27 4.89
CA SER A 253 24.75 -21.60 4.17
C SER A 253 25.61 -22.70 4.81
N ASN A 254 25.42 -22.99 6.11
CA ASN A 254 26.07 -24.11 6.80
C ASN A 254 25.38 -25.47 6.55
N GLY A 255 24.33 -25.51 5.72
CA GLY A 255 23.52 -26.70 5.40
C GLY A 255 22.52 -27.11 6.47
N GLY A 256 22.53 -26.45 7.64
CA GLY A 256 21.62 -26.73 8.75
C GLY A 256 20.22 -26.16 8.51
N TRP A 257 19.21 -26.91 8.96
CA TRP A 257 17.82 -26.48 8.96
C TRP A 257 17.45 -25.87 10.31
N PHE A 258 16.79 -24.72 10.28
CA PHE A 258 16.38 -23.98 11.46
C PHE A 258 14.92 -23.59 11.35
N ASN A 259 14.22 -23.61 12.48
CA ASN A 259 12.94 -22.95 12.58
C ASN A 259 13.18 -21.44 12.65
N PHE A 260 12.33 -20.68 11.99
CA PHE A 260 12.33 -19.24 12.09
C PHE A 260 10.95 -18.72 12.46
N GLU A 261 10.94 -17.55 13.11
CA GLU A 261 9.77 -16.72 13.33
C GLU A 261 10.11 -15.33 12.80
N TRP A 262 9.50 -14.95 11.69
CA TRP A 262 9.77 -13.73 10.94
C TRP A 262 11.27 -13.54 10.61
N ASN A 263 11.97 -12.73 11.40
CA ASN A 263 13.38 -12.39 11.23
C ASN A 263 14.30 -12.98 12.31
N ILE A 264 13.80 -13.94 13.11
CA ILE A 264 14.52 -14.54 14.24
C ILE A 264 14.61 -16.05 14.05
N ILE A 265 15.77 -16.64 14.38
CA ILE A 265 15.96 -18.09 14.41
C ILE A 265 15.57 -18.61 15.79
N THR A 266 14.58 -19.50 15.86
CA THR A 266 14.02 -19.92 17.16
C THR A 266 14.56 -21.24 17.66
N ASN A 267 14.86 -22.23 16.79
CA ASN A 267 15.45 -23.51 17.19
C ASN A 267 16.15 -24.22 16.01
N ALA A 268 17.26 -24.93 16.25
CA ALA A 268 17.85 -25.82 15.27
C ALA A 268 16.97 -27.08 15.10
N VAL A 269 16.57 -27.40 13.86
CA VAL A 269 15.90 -28.66 13.57
C VAL A 269 16.99 -29.72 13.49
N SER A 270 16.99 -30.69 14.41
CA SER A 270 17.91 -31.82 14.32
C SER A 270 17.75 -32.47 12.95
N ASN A 271 18.81 -32.44 12.15
CA ASN A 271 18.85 -33.10 10.86
C ASN A 271 18.47 -34.58 11.06
N PRO A 272 17.43 -35.13 10.39
CA PRO A 272 17.08 -36.54 10.54
C PRO A 272 18.23 -37.48 10.16
N ASN A 273 19.24 -36.98 9.43
CA ASN A 273 20.42 -37.73 9.01
C ASN A 273 21.70 -37.44 9.81
N ASN A 274 21.72 -36.50 10.76
CA ASN A 274 22.93 -36.24 11.57
C ASN A 274 22.60 -36.13 13.06
N LYS A 275 23.11 -37.11 13.81
CA LYS A 275 23.13 -37.14 15.27
C LYS A 275 24.00 -36.00 15.81
N TRP A 276 23.45 -35.28 16.80
CA TRP A 276 24.06 -34.32 17.73
C TRP A 276 24.59 -33.00 17.15
N VAL A 277 23.90 -31.90 17.47
CA VAL A 277 24.59 -30.70 18.00
C VAL A 277 23.76 -30.12 19.14
N THR A 278 24.44 -29.98 20.26
CA THR A 278 24.01 -29.51 21.57
C THR A 278 23.52 -28.06 21.58
N ARG A 279 22.52 -27.84 22.44
CA ARG A 279 22.06 -26.56 23.02
C ARG A 279 23.23 -25.60 23.28
N ILE A 280 23.16 -24.40 22.72
CA ILE A 280 23.88 -23.25 23.26
C ILE A 280 22.83 -22.39 23.96
N THR A 281 22.94 -22.30 25.28
CA THR A 281 22.17 -21.39 26.13
C THR A 281 23.06 -20.18 26.37
N TYR A 282 22.54 -19.00 26.05
CA TYR A 282 23.02 -17.61 26.24
C TYR A 282 24.52 -17.34 26.43
#